data_AF-A0A2E0YZD6-F1
#
_entry.id   AF-A0A2E0YZD6-F1
#
_cell.length_a   1.000
_cell.length_b   1.000
_cell.length_c   1.000
_cell.angle_alpha   90.00
_cell.angle_beta   90.00
_cell.angle_gamma   90.00
#
_symmetry.space_group_name_H-M   'P 1'
#
loop_
_entity.id
_entity.type
_entity.pdbx_description
1 polymer ?
#
loop_
_entity_poly.entity_id
_entity_poly.type
_entity_poly.pdbx_seq_one_letter_code
_entity_poly.pdbx_strand_id
1 'polypeptide(L)'
;MVKPQAGHSESETAVAALRERWQMLGVHGQRIGSVEACGIDLASGRIRYLILATAWQTISVPWERVRLDRDNRRFQLLPPPADE
;
A
#
# COMPACT_ATOMS: atom_id res chain seq x y z
N MET A 1 -14.76 36.30 -17.80
CA MET A 1 -13.74 35.48 -18.49
C MET A 1 -12.57 35.29 -17.54
N VAL A 2 -12.54 34.17 -16.81
CA VAL A 2 -11.44 33.80 -15.92
C VAL A 2 -10.88 32.46 -16.40
N LYS A 3 -9.55 32.41 -16.55
CA LYS A 3 -8.79 31.31 -17.15
C LYS A 3 -8.92 30.01 -16.32
N PRO A 4 -8.92 28.82 -16.94
CA PRO A 4 -8.79 27.57 -16.20
C PRO A 4 -7.36 27.47 -15.63
N GLN A 5 -7.25 27.22 -14.32
CA GLN A 5 -6.00 26.85 -13.67
C GLN A 5 -5.62 25.43 -14.12
N ALA A 6 -4.46 25.31 -14.77
CA ALA A 6 -3.77 24.04 -14.92
C ALA A 6 -2.96 23.77 -13.65
N GLY A 7 -3.02 22.54 -13.15
CA GLY A 7 -1.97 22.01 -12.29
C GLY A 7 -2.44 21.23 -11.07
N HIS A 8 -3.15 20.13 -11.25
CA HIS A 8 -2.95 18.91 -10.47
C HIS A 8 -3.10 17.76 -11.48
N SER A 9 -1.99 17.16 -11.91
CA SER A 9 -2.07 15.84 -12.54
C SER A 9 -2.53 14.88 -11.45
N GLU A 10 -3.84 14.59 -11.40
CA GLU A 10 -4.34 13.42 -10.69
C GLU A 10 -3.56 12.22 -11.20
N SER A 11 -2.58 11.74 -10.42
CA SER A 11 -1.75 10.63 -10.89
C SER A 11 -2.62 9.38 -10.92
N GLU A 12 -2.90 8.93 -12.15
CA GLU A 12 -3.72 7.76 -12.40
C GLU A 12 -3.08 6.54 -11.73
N THR A 13 -3.89 5.79 -10.99
CA THR A 13 -3.43 4.61 -10.24
C THR A 13 -4.08 3.37 -10.81
N ALA A 14 -3.26 2.40 -11.24
CA ALA A 14 -3.74 1.08 -11.61
C ALA A 14 -3.66 0.13 -10.41
N VAL A 15 -4.61 -0.80 -10.30
CA VAL A 15 -4.58 -1.87 -9.30
C VAL A 15 -4.05 -3.14 -9.95
N ALA A 16 -2.98 -3.69 -9.38
CA ALA A 16 -2.39 -4.94 -9.82
C ALA A 16 -2.57 -6.02 -8.76
N ALA A 17 -3.24 -7.12 -9.12
CA ALA A 17 -3.37 -8.28 -8.25
C ALA A 17 -2.01 -8.98 -8.08
N LEU A 18 -1.71 -9.38 -6.85
CA LEU A 18 -0.55 -10.22 -6.57
C LEU A 18 -0.84 -11.65 -7.03
N ARG A 19 0.15 -12.30 -7.64
CA ARG A 19 0.03 -13.71 -8.07
C ARG A 19 -0.16 -14.67 -6.90
N GLU A 20 0.38 -14.32 -5.74
CA GLU A 20 0.29 -15.08 -4.51
C GLU A 20 -0.14 -14.15 -3.38
N ARG A 21 -0.89 -14.66 -2.41
CA ARG A 21 -1.29 -13.89 -1.23
C ARG A 21 -0.12 -13.82 -0.25
N TRP A 22 0.42 -12.62 -0.05
CA TRP A 22 1.51 -12.38 0.90
C TRP A 22 0.94 -12.02 2.26
N GLN A 23 1.59 -12.44 3.35
CA GLN A 23 1.09 -12.15 4.69
C GLN A 23 1.37 -10.70 5.06
N MET A 24 0.43 -10.05 5.75
CA MET A 24 0.70 -8.79 6.45
C MET A 24 0.81 -9.05 7.94
N LEU A 25 1.93 -8.61 8.53
CA LEU A 25 2.17 -8.59 9.96
C LEU A 25 1.93 -7.18 10.50
N GLY A 26 1.35 -7.10 11.70
CA GLY A 26 1.23 -5.85 12.44
C GLY A 26 2.58 -5.40 13.02
N VAL A 27 2.58 -4.25 13.69
CA VAL A 27 3.79 -3.65 14.27
C VAL A 27 4.51 -4.57 15.27
N HIS A 28 3.77 -5.44 15.96
CA HIS A 28 4.32 -6.42 16.91
C HIS A 28 4.52 -7.83 16.30
N GLY A 29 4.45 -7.95 14.97
CA GLY A 29 4.73 -9.21 14.26
C GLY A 29 3.57 -10.19 14.17
N GLN A 30 2.42 -9.91 14.77
CA GLN A 30 1.21 -10.74 14.64
C GLN A 30 0.63 -10.65 13.22
N ARG A 31 0.15 -11.76 12.66
CA ARG A 31 -0.54 -11.72 11.36
C ARG A 31 -1.86 -10.97 11.48
N ILE A 32 -2.07 -9.97 10.64
CA ILE A 32 -3.30 -9.15 10.61
C ILE A 32 -4.15 -9.39 9.36
N GLY A 33 -3.58 -10.00 8.32
CA GLY A 33 -4.31 -10.29 7.09
C GLY A 33 -3.41 -10.80 5.97
N SER A 34 -3.90 -10.64 4.74
CA SER A 34 -3.19 -11.01 3.52
C SER A 34 -3.26 -9.86 2.52
N VAL A 35 -2.16 -9.59 1.85
CA VAL A 35 -2.08 -8.59 0.78
C VAL A 35 -2.47 -9.27 -0.53
N GLU A 36 -3.48 -8.72 -1.20
CA GLU A 36 -4.07 -9.31 -2.41
C GLU A 36 -3.73 -8.54 -3.68
N ALA A 37 -3.48 -7.24 -3.55
CA ALA A 37 -3.13 -6.37 -4.66
C ALA A 37 -2.30 -5.17 -4.20
N CYS A 38 -1.81 -4.38 -5.15
CA CYS A 38 -1.20 -3.09 -4.90
C CYS A 38 -1.70 -2.03 -5.88
N GLY A 39 -1.77 -0.79 -5.42
CA GLY A 39 -1.99 0.39 -6.25
C GLY A 39 -0.65 0.90 -6.77
N ILE A 40 -0.52 1.02 -8.08
CA ILE A 40 0.69 1.48 -8.77
C ILE A 40 0.38 2.82 -9.42
N ASP A 41 1.19 3.83 -9.10
CA ASP A 41 1.17 5.11 -9.78
C ASP A 41 1.66 4.94 -11.22
N LEU A 42 0.81 5.26 -12.20
CA LEU A 42 1.12 5.00 -13.61
C LEU A 42 2.18 5.96 -14.19
N ALA A 43 2.34 7.14 -13.60
CA ALA A 43 3.34 8.11 -14.04
C ALA A 43 4.77 7.67 -13.64
N SER A 44 4.93 7.14 -12.43
CA SER A 44 6.24 6.76 -11.85
C SER A 44 6.52 5.26 -11.87
N GLY A 45 5.50 4.42 -12.08
CA GLY A 45 5.58 2.97 -11.95
C GLY A 45 5.82 2.49 -10.51
N ARG A 46 5.68 3.36 -9.51
CA ARG A 46 5.93 3.03 -8.09
C ARG A 46 4.65 2.58 -7.40
N ILE A 47 4.81 1.69 -6.42
CA ILE A 47 3.72 1.27 -5.55
C ILE A 47 3.37 2.44 -4.62
N ARG A 48 2.09 2.84 -4.60
CA ARG A 48 1.53 3.83 -3.67
C ARG A 48 0.99 3.19 -2.41
N TYR A 49 0.24 2.11 -2.56
CA TYR A 49 -0.38 1.41 -1.44
C TYR A 49 -0.56 -0.07 -1.73
N LEU A 50 -0.74 -0.85 -0.67
CA LEU A 50 -1.11 -2.25 -0.69
C LEU A 50 -2.58 -2.40 -0.34
N ILE A 51 -3.27 -3.33 -0.98
CA ILE A 51 -4.64 -3.71 -0.65
C ILE A 51 -4.56 -4.91 0.30
N LEU A 52 -4.91 -4.64 1.56
CA LEU A 52 -4.89 -5.60 2.65
C LEU A 52 -6.30 -6.11 2.93
N ALA A 53 -6.52 -7.41 2.72
CA ALA A 53 -7.70 -8.10 3.20
C ALA A 53 -7.48 -8.57 4.64
N THR A 54 -8.29 -8.05 5.56
CA THR A 54 -8.38 -8.51 6.95
C THR A 54 -9.58 -9.45 7.11
N ALA A 55 -9.82 -9.96 8.32
CA ALA A 55 -10.99 -10.81 8.58
C ALA A 55 -12.34 -10.09 8.42
N TRP A 56 -12.38 -8.75 8.49
CA TRP A 56 -13.63 -7.98 8.59
C TRP A 56 -13.79 -6.92 7.50
N GLN A 57 -12.70 -6.56 6.81
CA GLN A 57 -12.67 -5.48 5.83
C GLN A 57 -11.43 -5.55 4.94
N THR A 58 -11.50 -4.87 3.80
CA THR A 58 -10.36 -4.60 2.92
C THR A 58 -9.96 -3.14 3.05
N ILE A 59 -8.69 -2.87 3.34
CA ILE A 59 -8.15 -1.53 3.53
C ILE A 59 -6.90 -1.29 2.68
N SER A 60 -6.65 -0.02 2.34
CA SER A 60 -5.41 0.39 1.69
C SER A 60 -4.36 0.76 2.73
N VAL A 61 -3.15 0.22 2.59
CA VAL A 61 -2.00 0.50 3.46
C VAL A 61 -0.94 1.23 2.64
N PRO A 62 -0.51 2.45 3.02
CA PRO A 62 0.50 3.18 2.27
C PRO A 62 1.83 2.42 2.18
N TRP A 63 2.49 2.49 1.03
CA TRP A 63 3.75 1.77 0.78
C TRP A 63 4.86 2.21 1.75
N GLU A 64 4.90 3.48 2.13
CA GLU A 64 5.86 4.02 3.11
C GLU A 64 5.66 3.50 4.54
N ARG A 65 4.54 2.83 4.82
CA ARG A 65 4.22 2.27 6.15
C ARG A 65 4.51 0.78 6.25
N VAL A 66 5.15 0.17 5.24
CA VAL A 66 5.42 -1.27 5.21
C VAL A 66 6.88 -1.60 4.95
N ARG A 67 7.38 -2.61 5.67
CA ARG A 67 8.63 -3.30 5.33
C ARG A 67 8.32 -4.56 4.53
N LEU A 68 9.07 -4.77 3.46
CA LEU A 68 8.99 -5.97 2.62
C LEU A 68 10.07 -6.98 3.05
N ASP A 69 9.64 -8.19 3.42
CA ASP A 69 10.49 -9.37 3.59
C ASP A 69 10.22 -10.33 2.43
N ARG A 70 11.13 -10.33 1.45
CA ARG A 70 10.97 -11.12 0.22
C ARG A 70 11.20 -12.60 0.45
N ASP A 71 12.18 -12.95 1.28
CA ASP A 71 12.55 -14.33 1.60
C ASP A 71 11.39 -15.06 2.27
N ASN A 72 10.70 -14.39 3.18
CA ASN A 72 9.57 -14.96 3.90
C ASN A 72 8.22 -14.68 3.26
N ARG A 73 8.19 -13.88 2.18
CA ARG A 73 6.98 -13.43 1.47
C ARG A 73 5.97 -12.72 2.37
N ARG A 74 6.44 -11.77 3.18
CA ARG A 74 5.62 -11.04 4.16
C ARG A 74 5.87 -9.54 4.07
N PHE A 75 4.83 -8.80 4.39
CA PHE A 75 4.89 -7.38 4.70
C PHE A 75 4.75 -7.20 6.21
N GLN A 76 5.41 -6.19 6.76
CA GLN A 76 5.26 -5.82 8.17
C GLN A 76 4.98 -4.32 8.27
N LEU A 77 3.93 -3.96 9.01
CA LEU A 77 3.66 -2.56 9.31
C LEU A 77 4.79 -1.96 10.14
N LEU A 78 5.25 -0.78 9.72
CA LEU A 78 6.18 0.02 10.51
C LEU A 78 5.45 0.64 11.71
N PRO A 79 6.13 0.83 12.85
CA PRO A 79 5.58 1.59 13.97
C PRO A 79 5.17 3.00 13.50
N PRO A 80 4.18 3.64 14.14
CA PRO A 80 3.95 5.07 13.93
C PRO A 80 5.27 5.83 14.10
N PRO A 81 5.50 6.92 13.36
CA PRO A 81 6.63 7.80 13.67
C PRO A 81 6.52 8.18 15.14
N ALA A 82 7.65 8.22 15.86
CA ALA A 82 7.64 8.81 17.18
C ALA A 82 7.24 10.28 17.02
N ASP A 83 6.15 10.70 17.67
CA ASP A 83 5.92 12.13 17.90
C ASP A 83 7.18 12.65 18.63
N GLU A 84 7.89 13.59 18.00
CA GLU A 84 9.13 14.21 18.50
C GLU A 84 8.82 15.21 19.63
#